data_AF-A0A661L1T3-F1
#
_entry.id   AF-A0A661L1T3-F1
#
_cell.length_a   1.000
_cell.length_b   1.000
_cell.length_c   1.000
_cell.angle_alpha   90.00
_cell.angle_beta   90.00
_cell.angle_gamma   90.00
#
_symmetry.space_group_name_H-M   'P 1'
#
loop_
_entity.id
_entity.type
_entity.pdbx_description
1 polymer ?
#
loop_
_entity_poly.entity_id
_entity_poly.type
_entity_poly.pdbx_seq_one_letter_code
_entity_poly.pdbx_strand_id
1 'polypeptide(L)' 'LTGELPFIGANMNSLFYKITQEKHPSPHTLNPKIIKPCEQILDKALAKNPDHRFQKASNFAKYLRVLANKIDTLRAKK' A
#
# COMPACT_ATOMS: atom_id res chain seq x y z
N LEU A 1 4.28 4.92 -7.68
CA LEU A 1 4.57 3.61 -7.07
C LEU A 1 4.35 2.50 -8.09
N THR A 2 3.10 2.19 -8.43
CA THR A 2 2.72 1.28 -9.54
C THR A 2 2.26 2.05 -10.78
N GLY A 3 1.68 3.24 -10.60
CA GLY A 3 1.09 4.03 -11.71
C GLY A 3 -0.37 3.67 -11.99
N GLU A 4 -0.90 2.65 -11.32
CA GLU A 4 -2.24 2.11 -11.50
C GLU A 4 -3.03 2.15 -10.18
N LEU A 5 -4.36 2.25 -10.28
CA LEU A 5 -5.26 2.17 -9.14
C LEU A 5 -5.35 0.73 -8.62
N PRO A 6 -5.46 0.51 -7.29
CA PRO A 6 -5.53 -0.82 -6.71
C PRO A 6 -6.84 -1.56 -7.01
N PHE A 7 -7.91 -0.84 -7.39
CA PHE A 7 -9.21 -1.41 -7.72
C PHE A 7 -9.75 -0.77 -8.99
N ILE A 8 -10.18 -1.60 -9.94
CA ILE A 8 -10.80 -1.19 -11.21
C ILE A 8 -11.98 -2.12 -11.46
N GLY A 9 -13.14 -1.58 -11.81
CA GLY A 9 -14.36 -2.32 -12.11
C GLY A 9 -14.92 -1.94 -13.49
N ALA A 10 -15.62 -2.86 -14.14
CA ALA A 10 -16.30 -2.60 -15.41
C ALA A 10 -17.48 -1.62 -15.27
N ASN A 11 -18.00 -1.48 -14.04
CA ASN A 11 -19.04 -0.56 -13.65
C ASN A 11 -18.94 -0.23 -12.15
N MET A 12 -19.79 0.69 -11.68
CA MET A 12 -19.78 1.16 -10.30
C MET A 12 -19.98 0.05 -9.26
N ASN A 13 -20.90 -0.88 -9.50
CA ASN A 13 -21.19 -1.98 -8.57
C ASN A 13 -19.97 -2.91 -8.41
N SER A 14 -19.34 -3.30 -9.53
CA SER A 14 -18.13 -4.13 -9.49
C SER A 14 -16.96 -3.43 -8.79
N LEU A 15 -16.81 -2.11 -8.97
CA LEU A 15 -15.77 -1.34 -8.30
C LEU A 15 -16.01 -1.31 -6.78
N PHE A 16 -17.23 -1.03 -6.33
CA PHE A 16 -17.57 -1.05 -4.92
C PHE A 16 -17.38 -2.42 -4.28
N TYR A 17 -17.73 -3.49 -4.98
CA TYR A 17 -17.48 -4.85 -4.52
C TYR A 17 -15.98 -5.07 -4.29
N LYS A 18 -15.12 -4.71 -5.24
CA LYS A 18 -13.66 -4.83 -5.09
C LYS A 18 -13.11 -3.99 -3.94
N ILE A 19 -13.59 -2.75 -3.79
CA ILE A 19 -13.17 -1.85 -2.71
C ILE A 19 -13.56 -2.39 -1.34
N THR A 20 -14.71 -3.05 -1.20
CA THR A 20 -15.22 -3.49 0.10
C THR A 20 -14.86 -4.94 0.44
N GLN A 21 -14.76 -5.81 -0.55
CA GLN A 21 -14.63 -7.26 -0.35
C GLN A 21 -13.28 -7.83 -0.80
N GLU A 22 -12.70 -7.34 -1.90
CA GLU A 22 -11.49 -7.95 -2.46
C GLU A 22 -10.20 -7.34 -1.88
N LYS A 23 -9.17 -8.18 -1.73
CA LYS A 23 -7.82 -7.72 -1.42
C LYS A 23 -7.24 -6.99 -2.65
N HIS A 24 -6.53 -5.89 -2.42
CA HIS A 24 -5.79 -5.23 -3.49
C HIS A 24 -4.68 -6.15 -4.03
N PRO A 25 -4.34 -6.07 -5.33
CA PRO A 25 -3.24 -6.82 -5.89
C PRO A 25 -1.91 -6.40 -5.25
N SER A 26 -0.95 -7.32 -5.22
CA SER A 26 0.40 -7.00 -4.76
C SER A 26 1.01 -5.93 -5.67
N PRO A 27 1.55 -4.82 -5.13
CA PRO A 27 2.24 -3.83 -5.94
C PRO A 27 3.53 -4.39 -6.55
N HIS A 28 4.12 -5.43 -5.96
CA HIS A 28 5.32 -6.09 -6.47
C HIS A 28 5.07 -6.82 -7.80
N THR A 29 3.86 -7.34 -8.04
CA THR A 29 3.53 -7.99 -9.32
C THR A 29 3.47 -6.99 -10.47
N LEU A 30 3.13 -5.72 -10.17
CA LEU A 30 3.10 -4.63 -11.16
C LEU A 30 4.47 -3.94 -11.30
N ASN A 31 5.22 -3.83 -10.21
CA ASN A 31 6.55 -3.23 -10.21
C ASN A 31 7.50 -4.00 -9.27
N PRO A 32 8.33 -4.91 -9.80
CA PRO A 32 9.26 -5.74 -9.01
C PRO A 32 10.34 -4.94 -8.25
N LYS A 33 10.51 -3.64 -8.54
CA LYS A 33 11.44 -2.78 -7.78
C LYS A 33 10.86 -2.34 -6.43
N ILE A 34 9.58 -2.61 -6.16
CA ILE A 34 8.94 -2.25 -4.90
C ILE A 34 9.39 -3.20 -3.81
N ILE A 35 10.04 -2.65 -2.79
CA ILE A 35 10.54 -3.43 -1.66
C ILE A 35 9.41 -3.92 -0.75
N LYS A 36 9.61 -5.09 -0.13
CA LYS A 36 8.61 -5.74 0.74
C LYS A 36 8.03 -4.85 1.84
N PRO A 37 8.80 -3.98 2.53
CA PRO A 37 8.23 -3.07 3.53
C PRO A 37 7.18 -2.10 2.98
N CYS A 38 7.31 -1.65 1.72
CA CYS A 38 6.31 -0.79 1.09
C CYS A 38 4.98 -1.56 0.91
N GLU A 39 5.05 -2.80 0.46
CA GLU A 39 3.87 -3.66 0.30
C GLU A 39 3.20 -3.93 1.66
N GLN A 40 3.95 -4.23 2.72
CA GLN A 40 3.40 -4.47 4.05
C GLN A 40 2.66 -3.24 4.61
N ILE A 41 3.17 -2.04 4.34
CA ILE A 41 2.49 -0.79 4.72
C ILE A 41 1.18 -0.63 3.94
N LEU A 42 1.16 -0.95 2.64
CA LEU A 42 -0.06 -0.92 1.82
C LEU A 42 -1.08 -1.97 2.26
N ASP A 43 -0.63 -3.19 2.54
CA ASP A 43 -1.45 -4.29 3.09
C ASP A 43 -2.22 -3.83 4.32
N LYS A 44 -1.52 -3.16 5.25
CA LYS A 44 -2.12 -2.61 6.46
C LYS A 44 -3.04 -1.42 6.18
N ALA A 45 -2.62 -0.47 5.35
CA ALA A 45 -3.41 0.73 5.06
C ALA A 45 -4.75 0.41 4.36
N LEU A 46 -4.75 -0.59 3.47
CA LEU A 46 -5.90 -0.99 2.65
C LEU A 46 -6.62 -2.24 3.19
N ALA A 47 -6.34 -2.66 4.43
CA ALA A 47 -7.03 -3.78 5.07
C ALA A 47 -8.54 -3.51 5.11
N LYS A 48 -9.36 -4.52 4.84
CA LYS A 48 -10.82 -4.32 4.77
C LYS A 48 -11.40 -4.09 6.16
N ASN A 49 -11.02 -4.92 7.13
CA ASN A 49 -11.32 -4.70 8.54
C ASN A 49 -10.58 -3.43 9.06
N PRO A 50 -11.29 -2.40 9.55
CA PRO A 50 -10.69 -1.21 10.15
C PRO A 50 -9.73 -1.51 11.32
N ASP A 51 -9.99 -2.54 12.13
CA ASP A 51 -9.13 -2.91 13.27
C ASP A 51 -7.72 -3.33 12.82
N HIS A 52 -7.62 -3.86 11.60
CA HIS A 52 -6.36 -4.27 11.01
C HIS A 52 -5.61 -3.09 10.35
N ARG A 53 -6.22 -1.90 10.23
CA ARG A 53 -5.58 -0.71 9.65
C ARG A 53 -4.67 0.02 10.64
N PHE A 54 -4.03 1.07 10.14
CA PHE A 54 -3.45 2.09 11.02
C PHE A 54 -4.57 2.86 11.73
N GLN A 55 -4.69 2.66 13.04
CA GLN A 55 -5.71 3.31 13.87
C GLN A 55 -5.59 4.84 13.94
N LYS A 56 -4.42 5.39 13.57
CA LYS A 56 -4.17 6.82 13.49
C LYS A 56 -3.39 7.16 12.23
N ALA A 57 -3.76 8.23 11.55
CA ALA A 57 -3.00 8.75 10.41
C ALA A 57 -1.56 9.11 10.80
N SER A 58 -1.34 9.58 12.03
CA SER A 58 0.01 9.86 12.57
C SER A 58 0.89 8.61 12.64
N ASN A 59 0.32 7.45 12.98
CA ASN A 59 1.05 6.18 12.96
C ASN A 59 1.45 5.82 11.53
N PHE A 60 0.51 5.89 10.59
CA PHE A 60 0.81 5.64 9.17
C PHE A 60 1.92 6.56 8.65
N ALA A 61 1.83 7.86 8.90
CA ALA A 61 2.85 8.84 8.52
C ALA A 61 4.21 8.54 9.17
N LYS A 62 4.24 8.11 10.44
CA LYS A 62 5.48 7.70 11.12
C LYS A 62 6.16 6.53 10.38
N TYR A 63 5.42 5.48 10.04
CA TYR A 63 5.99 4.34 9.30
C TYR A 63 6.49 4.73 7.91
N LEU A 64 5.75 5.58 7.19
CA LEU A 64 6.19 6.09 5.88
C LEU A 64 7.51 6.87 5.99
N ARG A 65 7.63 7.78 6.96
CA ARG A 65 8.87 8.55 7.17
C ARG A 65 10.06 7.67 7.52
N VAL A 66 9.87 6.70 8.42
CA VAL A 66 10.92 5.74 8.80
C VAL A 66 11.41 4.96 7.58
N LEU A 67 10.48 4.50 6.74
CA LEU A 67 10.83 3.76 5.53
C LEU A 67 11.55 4.65 4.50
N ALA A 68 11.04 5.87 4.26
CA ALA A 68 11.66 6.83 3.35
C ALA A 68 13.10 7.15 3.78
N ASN A 69 13.31 7.50 5.04
CA ASN A 69 14.64 7.76 5.59
C ASN A 69 15.58 6.56 5.39
N LYS A 70 15.09 5.34 5.63
CA LYS A 70 15.90 4.13 5.43
C LYS A 70 16.27 3.94 3.96
N ILE A 71 15.35 4.16 3.03
CA ILE A 71 15.63 4.11 1.58
C ILE A 71 16.70 5.15 1.22
N ASP A 72 16.57 6.39 1.68
CA ASP A 72 17.51 7.47 1.37
C ASP A 72 18.91 7.19 1.91
N THR A 73 19.02 6.67 3.14
CA THR A 73 20.32 6.26 3.71
C THR A 73 20.98 5.13 2.92
N LEU A 74 20.20 4.18 2.39
CA LEU A 74 20.73 3.10 1.56
C LEU A 74 21.18 3.61 0.19
N ARG A 75 20.48 4.61 -0.37
CA ARG A 75 20.86 5.25 -1.63
C ARG A 75 22.12 6.11 -1.50
N ALA A 76 22.29 6.83 -0.39
CA ALA A 76 23.46 7.67 -0.15
C ALA A 76 24.75 6.88 0.14
N LYS A 77 24.64 5.61 0.54
CA LYS A 77 25.77 4.69 0.76
C LYS A 77 26.22 3.97 -0.51
N LYS A 78 25.52 4.16 -1.62
CA LYS A 78 25.80 3.54 -2.92
C LYS A 78 26.39 4.57 -3.86
#